data_AF-A0A1G7B1F0-F1
#
_entry.id   AF-A0A1G7B1F0-F1
#
_cell.length_a   1.000
_cell.length_b   1.000
_cell.length_c   1.000
_cell.angle_alpha   90.00
_cell.angle_beta   90.00
_cell.angle_gamma   90.00
#
_symmetry.space_group_name_H-M   'P 1'
#
loop_
_entity.id
_entity.type
_entity.pdbx_description
1 polymer ?
#
loop_
_entity_poly.entity_id
_entity_poly.type
_entity_poly.pdbx_seq_one_letter_code
_entity_poly.pdbx_strand_id
1 'polypeptide(L)'
;MEPTSQNSTAELADKLLADTQAEVATLKAQVEVLETEKKSLEEQIAGKDARITELTGAVKEAETLVLAQQAQLAKQPTETVVDDLVVTYKKGHYRIAIPSFHFKGENYTADQLKDDQELIAKLIDAKSGVLVPVKK
;
A
#
# COMPACT_ATOMS: atom_id res chain seq x y z
N MET A 1 20.40 24.50 -89.43
CA MET A 1 21.10 24.22 -88.16
C MET A 1 20.11 24.52 -87.04
N GLU A 2 19.41 23.51 -86.55
CA GLU A 2 18.70 23.58 -85.27
C GLU A 2 18.74 22.19 -84.62
N PRO A 3 19.66 21.95 -83.67
CA PRO A 3 19.58 20.79 -82.79
C PRO A 3 19.69 21.18 -81.30
N THR A 4 19.25 22.38 -80.91
CA THR A 4 19.46 22.90 -79.54
C THR A 4 18.26 22.73 -78.60
N SER A 5 17.02 22.66 -79.11
CA SER A 5 15.84 22.63 -78.24
C SER A 5 15.49 21.25 -77.69
N GLN A 6 15.75 20.16 -78.42
CA GLN A 6 15.40 18.80 -77.95
C GLN A 6 16.39 18.25 -76.91
N ASN A 7 17.65 18.68 -76.96
CA ASN A 7 18.67 18.25 -76.00
C ASN A 7 18.41 18.83 -74.59
N SER A 8 17.94 20.08 -74.51
CA SER A 8 17.62 20.75 -73.23
C SER A 8 16.43 20.10 -72.50
N THR A 9 15.39 19.67 -73.22
CA THR A 9 14.22 19.01 -72.61
C THR A 9 14.55 17.62 -72.06
N ALA A 10 15.41 16.85 -72.74
CA ALA A 10 15.85 15.54 -72.27
C ALA A 10 16.70 15.65 -71.00
N GLU A 11 17.66 16.59 -70.97
CA GLU A 11 18.50 16.86 -69.79
C GLU A 11 17.67 17.30 -68.57
N LEU A 12 16.63 18.11 -68.78
CA LEU A 12 15.71 18.52 -67.71
C LEU A 12 14.88 17.33 -67.17
N ALA A 13 14.44 16.43 -68.06
CA ALA A 13 13.69 15.24 -67.67
C ALA A 13 14.55 14.26 -66.87
N ASP A 14 15.79 14.03 -67.30
CA ASP A 14 16.74 13.16 -66.60
C ASP A 14 17.09 13.71 -65.21
N LYS A 15 17.28 15.03 -65.10
CA LYS A 15 17.51 15.69 -63.81
C LYS A 15 16.30 15.54 -62.87
N LEU A 16 15.10 15.81 -63.37
CA LEU A 16 13.87 15.66 -62.57
C LEU A 16 13.68 14.21 -62.10
N LEU A 17 13.99 13.23 -62.96
CA LEU A 17 13.93 11.82 -62.61
C LEU A 17 14.93 11.47 -61.50
N ALA A 18 16.17 11.96 -61.61
CA ALA A 18 17.20 11.75 -60.59
C ALA A 18 16.81 12.39 -59.24
N ASP A 19 16.31 13.63 -59.26
CA ASP A 19 15.84 14.34 -58.06
C ASP A 19 14.68 13.59 -57.40
N THR A 20 13.71 13.11 -58.20
CA THR A 20 12.57 12.32 -57.71
C THR A 20 13.02 10.99 -57.11
N GLN A 21 13.99 10.30 -57.73
CA GLN A 21 14.54 9.06 -57.20
C GLN A 21 15.26 9.27 -55.86
N ALA A 22 16.00 10.37 -55.72
CA ALA A 22 16.65 10.73 -54.48
C ALA A 22 15.64 11.07 -53.37
N GLU A 23 14.55 11.77 -53.70
CA GLU A 23 13.46 12.06 -52.77
C GLU A 23 12.75 10.78 -52.32
N VAL A 24 12.42 9.88 -53.24
CA VAL A 24 11.82 8.58 -52.93
C VAL A 24 12.72 7.74 -52.03
N ALA A 25 14.04 7.73 -52.29
CA ALA A 25 14.99 7.02 -51.43
C ALA A 25 15.03 7.61 -50.01
N THR A 26 14.99 8.93 -49.90
CA THR A 26 14.96 9.64 -48.61
C THR A 26 13.68 9.34 -47.84
N LEU A 27 12.53 9.38 -48.50
CA LEU A 27 11.24 9.07 -47.88
C LEU A 27 11.16 7.61 -47.42
N LYS A 28 11.71 6.66 -48.20
CA LYS A 28 11.78 5.25 -47.79
C LYS A 28 12.60 5.09 -46.51
N ALA A 29 13.78 5.72 -46.43
CA ALA A 29 14.59 5.69 -45.22
C ALA A 29 13.87 6.29 -44.01
N GLN A 30 13.12 7.39 -44.19
CA GLN A 30 12.32 7.97 -43.12
C GLN A 30 11.21 7.03 -42.65
N VAL A 31 10.53 6.35 -43.57
CA VAL A 31 9.49 5.37 -43.23
C VAL A 31 10.07 4.21 -42.41
N GLU A 32 11.23 3.66 -42.80
CA GLU A 32 11.89 2.58 -42.04
C GLU A 32 12.26 3.01 -40.60
N VAL A 33 12.73 4.25 -40.43
CA VAL A 33 13.02 4.81 -39.10
C VAL A 33 11.74 4.93 -38.28
N LEU A 34 10.66 5.47 -38.86
CA LEU A 34 9.38 5.62 -38.18
C LEU A 34 8.73 4.28 -37.82
N GLU A 35 8.87 3.26 -38.67
CA GLU A 35 8.40 1.90 -38.38
C GLU A 35 9.15 1.30 -37.18
N THR A 36 10.47 1.52 -37.12
CA THR A 36 11.30 1.08 -36.00
C THR A 36 10.92 1.80 -34.70
N GLU A 37 10.73 3.12 -34.76
CA GLU A 37 10.30 3.93 -33.62
C GLU A 37 8.90 3.52 -33.12
N LYS A 38 7.97 3.31 -34.05
CA LYS A 38 6.61 2.81 -33.74
C LYS A 38 6.68 1.49 -33.00
N LYS A 39 7.46 0.52 -33.49
CA LYS A 39 7.62 -0.78 -32.83
C LYS A 39 8.18 -0.64 -31.42
N SER A 40 9.19 0.22 -31.23
CA SER A 40 9.76 0.50 -29.90
C SER A 40 8.72 1.10 -28.94
N LEU A 41 7.88 2.01 -29.42
CA LEU A 41 6.81 2.61 -28.63
C LEU A 41 5.73 1.58 -28.26
N GLU A 42 5.35 0.70 -29.19
CA GLU A 42 4.42 -0.40 -28.93
C GLU A 42 4.93 -1.35 -27.83
N GLU A 43 6.23 -1.71 -27.87
CA GLU A 43 6.86 -2.53 -26.83
C GLU A 43 6.90 -1.81 -25.47
N GLN A 44 7.17 -0.50 -25.46
CA GLN A 44 7.15 0.31 -24.23
C GLN A 44 5.74 0.41 -23.62
N ILE A 45 4.70 0.56 -24.46
CA ILE A 45 3.31 0.59 -24.02
C ILE A 45 2.93 -0.76 -23.39
N ALA A 46 3.22 -1.87 -24.08
CA ALA A 46 2.96 -3.20 -23.55
C ALA A 46 3.65 -3.45 -22.19
N GLY A 47 4.89 -2.99 -22.03
CA GLY A 47 5.60 -3.06 -20.76
C GLY A 47 4.95 -2.23 -19.65
N LYS A 48 4.46 -1.03 -19.97
CA LYS A 48 3.72 -0.17 -19.03
C LYS A 48 2.38 -0.79 -18.64
N ASP A 49 1.64 -1.37 -19.57
CA ASP A 49 0.35 -2.03 -19.31
C ASP A 49 0.51 -3.26 -18.40
N ALA A 50 1.55 -4.07 -18.62
CA ALA A 50 1.90 -5.17 -17.73
C ALA A 50 2.20 -4.67 -16.31
N ARG A 51 2.96 -3.58 -16.18
CA ARG A 51 3.28 -2.99 -14.87
C ARG A 51 2.04 -2.43 -14.17
N ILE A 52 1.12 -1.79 -14.90
CA ILE A 52 -0.16 -1.31 -14.36
C ILE A 52 -0.98 -2.48 -13.82
N THR A 53 -1.03 -3.59 -14.56
CA THR A 53 -1.76 -4.79 -14.16
C THR A 53 -1.21 -5.38 -12.85
N GLU A 54 0.11 -5.50 -12.76
CA GLU A 54 0.80 -5.98 -11.55
C GLU A 54 0.50 -5.08 -10.33
N LEU A 55 0.66 -3.76 -10.48
CA LEU A 55 0.41 -2.81 -9.40
C LEU A 55 -1.06 -2.79 -8.96
N THR A 56 -1.99 -2.93 -9.91
CA THR A 56 -3.41 -3.02 -9.60
C THR A 56 -3.73 -4.27 -8.78
N GLY A 57 -3.08 -5.40 -9.08
CA GLY A 57 -3.16 -6.62 -8.26
C GLY A 57 -2.65 -6.40 -6.84
N ALA A 58 -1.45 -5.84 -6.71
CA ALA A 58 -0.83 -5.56 -5.41
C ALA A 58 -1.67 -4.63 -4.52
N VAL A 59 -2.31 -3.61 -5.11
CA VAL A 59 -3.21 -2.71 -4.36
C VAL A 59 -4.41 -3.47 -3.80
N LYS A 60 -5.06 -4.33 -4.60
CA LYS A 60 -6.21 -5.14 -4.13
C LYS A 60 -5.84 -6.08 -2.99
N GLU A 61 -4.65 -6.69 -3.07
CA GLU A 61 -4.14 -7.54 -2.00
C GLU A 61 -3.89 -6.74 -0.71
N ALA A 62 -3.27 -5.55 -0.83
CA ALA A 62 -3.06 -4.65 0.29
C ALA A 62 -4.38 -4.19 0.93
N GLU A 63 -5.37 -3.81 0.13
CA GLU A 63 -6.71 -3.44 0.61
C GLU A 63 -7.37 -4.59 1.40
N THR A 64 -7.25 -5.82 0.89
CA THR A 64 -7.78 -7.02 1.56
C THR A 64 -7.10 -7.24 2.91
N LEU A 65 -5.77 -7.07 2.97
CA LEU A 65 -5.01 -7.20 4.22
C LEU A 65 -5.40 -6.11 5.24
N VAL A 66 -5.57 -4.87 4.79
CA VAL A 66 -6.02 -3.77 5.66
C VAL A 66 -7.40 -4.06 6.24
N LEU A 67 -8.35 -4.52 5.43
CA LEU A 67 -9.69 -4.89 5.90
C LEU A 67 -9.64 -6.05 6.91
N ALA A 68 -8.80 -7.06 6.66
CA ALA A 68 -8.63 -8.18 7.58
C ALA A 68 -8.03 -7.72 8.93
N GLN A 69 -7.03 -6.84 8.90
CA GLN A 69 -6.43 -6.27 10.10
C GLN A 69 -7.41 -5.39 10.88
N GLN A 70 -8.20 -4.55 10.19
CA GLN A 70 -9.25 -3.74 10.81
C GLN A 70 -10.30 -4.63 11.49
N ALA A 71 -10.73 -5.71 10.83
CA ALA A 71 -11.66 -6.68 11.42
C ALA A 71 -11.06 -7.40 12.63
N GLN A 72 -9.74 -7.63 12.64
CA GLN A 72 -9.06 -8.21 13.80
C GLN A 72 -8.97 -7.23 14.97
N LEU A 73 -8.65 -5.97 14.70
CA LEU A 73 -8.65 -4.90 15.71
C LEU A 73 -10.04 -4.67 16.29
N ALA A 74 -11.10 -4.71 15.47
CA ALA A 74 -12.47 -4.59 15.93
C ALA A 74 -12.94 -5.77 16.82
N LYS A 75 -12.27 -6.93 16.72
CA LYS A 75 -12.52 -8.10 17.58
C LYS A 75 -11.67 -8.08 18.85
N GLN A 76 -10.65 -7.24 18.93
CA GLN A 76 -9.97 -7.04 20.20
C GLN A 76 -10.96 -6.37 21.15
N PRO A 77 -11.08 -6.84 22.40
CA PRO A 77 -11.83 -6.10 23.40
C PRO A 77 -11.24 -4.70 23.44
N THR A 78 -12.05 -3.69 23.17
CA THR A 78 -11.72 -2.32 23.53
C THR A 78 -11.35 -2.38 25.00
N GLU A 79 -10.08 -2.13 25.31
CA GLU A 79 -9.71 -1.66 26.64
C GLU A 79 -10.51 -0.37 26.80
N THR A 80 -11.71 -0.51 27.36
CA THR A 80 -12.38 0.59 28.02
C THR A 80 -11.30 1.19 28.89
N VAL A 81 -10.94 2.44 28.60
CA VAL A 81 -10.23 3.30 29.54
C VAL A 81 -11.13 3.32 30.76
N VAL A 82 -10.91 2.37 31.64
CA VAL A 82 -11.64 2.26 32.89
C VAL A 82 -11.18 3.47 33.67
N ASP A 83 -12.05 4.48 33.72
CA ASP A 83 -12.05 5.53 34.74
C ASP A 83 -11.45 4.92 36.01
N ASP A 84 -10.33 5.47 36.47
CA ASP A 84 -9.46 4.95 37.53
C ASP A 84 -10.23 4.06 38.52
N LEU A 85 -10.32 2.75 38.22
CA LEU A 85 -11.03 1.83 39.08
C LEU A 85 -10.14 1.59 40.29
N VAL A 86 -10.45 2.34 41.35
CA VAL A 86 -9.76 2.25 42.62
C VAL A 86 -10.60 1.41 43.57
N VAL A 87 -10.00 0.36 44.10
CA VAL A 87 -10.56 -0.43 45.20
C VAL A 87 -9.89 -0.04 46.50
N THR A 88 -10.66 -0.09 47.58
CA THR A 88 -10.14 0.17 48.93
C THR A 88 -10.08 -1.14 49.68
N TYR A 89 -8.91 -1.43 50.26
CA TYR A 89 -8.71 -2.57 51.16
C TYR A 89 -8.00 -2.10 52.41
N LYS A 90 -8.64 -2.33 53.56
CA LYS A 90 -8.24 -1.75 54.86
C LYS A 90 -8.12 -0.22 54.75
N LYS A 91 -6.90 0.33 54.88
CA LYS A 91 -6.61 1.78 54.79
C LYS A 91 -5.87 2.16 53.50
N GLY A 92 -5.67 1.22 52.58
CA GLY A 92 -4.97 1.45 51.31
C GLY A 92 -5.92 1.57 50.14
N HIS A 93 -5.55 2.43 49.18
CA HIS A 93 -6.22 2.55 47.88
C HIS A 93 -5.37 1.90 46.81
N TYR A 94 -5.97 1.10 45.95
CA TYR A 94 -5.29 0.37 44.89
C TYR A 94 -6.00 0.59 43.57
N ARG A 95 -5.24 1.01 42.55
CA ARG A 95 -5.71 1.07 41.17
C ARG A 95 -5.68 -0.34 40.59
N ILE A 96 -6.75 -0.73 39.92
CA ILE A 96 -6.80 -1.94 39.12
C ILE A 96 -6.04 -1.67 37.81
N ALA A 97 -4.89 -2.30 37.64
CA ALA A 97 -4.03 -2.15 36.46
C ALA A 97 -4.48 -3.04 35.29
N ILE A 98 -5.13 -4.17 35.59
CA ILE A 98 -5.54 -5.16 34.61
C ILE A 98 -7.05 -5.39 34.76
N PRO A 99 -7.89 -4.94 33.81
CA PRO A 99 -9.35 -4.99 33.93
C PRO A 99 -9.95 -6.41 33.95
N SER A 100 -9.24 -7.38 33.40
CA SER A 100 -9.63 -8.80 33.39
C SER A 100 -8.38 -9.67 33.50
N PHE A 101 -8.37 -10.58 34.46
CA PHE A 101 -7.17 -11.34 34.81
C PHE A 101 -7.52 -12.76 35.23
N HIS A 102 -6.54 -13.65 35.11
CA HIS A 102 -6.65 -15.03 35.56
C HIS A 102 -5.89 -15.20 36.88
N PHE A 103 -6.54 -15.78 37.90
CA PHE A 103 -5.91 -16.01 39.19
C PHE A 103 -6.38 -17.34 39.77
N LYS A 104 -5.44 -18.20 40.18
CA LYS A 104 -5.71 -19.52 40.79
C LYS A 104 -6.69 -20.41 39.99
N GLY A 105 -6.66 -20.36 38.66
CA GLY A 105 -7.49 -21.24 37.82
C GLY A 105 -8.84 -20.63 37.43
N GLU A 106 -9.17 -19.43 37.91
CA GLU A 106 -10.42 -18.73 37.60
C GLU A 106 -10.18 -17.39 36.91
N ASN A 107 -11.16 -16.96 36.10
CA ASN A 107 -11.12 -15.67 35.41
C ASN A 107 -11.93 -14.66 36.21
N TYR A 108 -11.31 -13.50 36.47
CA TYR A 108 -11.91 -12.40 37.22
C TYR A 108 -11.92 -11.10 36.41
N THR A 109 -12.88 -10.23 36.72
CA THR A 109 -12.97 -8.87 36.18
C THR A 109 -12.82 -7.82 37.26
N ALA A 110 -12.50 -6.59 36.85
CA ALA A 110 -12.35 -5.45 37.75
C ALA A 110 -13.61 -5.15 38.59
N ASP A 111 -14.80 -5.43 38.06
CA ASP A 111 -16.06 -5.23 38.78
C ASP A 111 -16.21 -6.20 39.96
N GLN A 112 -15.76 -7.45 39.82
CA GLN A 112 -15.81 -8.43 40.91
C GLN A 112 -14.91 -8.05 42.09
N LEU A 113 -13.86 -7.25 41.84
CA LEU A 113 -12.99 -6.73 42.89
C LEU A 113 -13.64 -5.63 43.74
N LYS A 114 -14.79 -5.08 43.35
CA LYS A 114 -15.47 -4.06 44.18
C LYS A 114 -16.07 -4.68 45.44
N ASP A 115 -16.58 -5.90 45.33
CA ASP A 115 -17.33 -6.57 46.39
C ASP A 115 -16.55 -7.71 47.07
N ASP A 116 -15.47 -8.23 46.45
CA ASP A 116 -14.69 -9.35 46.97
C ASP A 116 -13.40 -8.91 47.68
N GLN A 117 -13.54 -8.57 48.97
CA GLN A 117 -12.41 -8.19 49.83
C GLN A 117 -11.41 -9.33 50.07
N GLU A 118 -11.84 -10.58 49.95
CA GLU A 118 -10.96 -11.75 50.14
C GLU A 118 -10.04 -11.94 48.93
N LEU A 119 -10.59 -11.78 47.72
CA LEU A 119 -9.82 -11.79 46.48
C LEU A 119 -8.82 -10.64 46.45
N ILE A 120 -9.21 -9.42 46.84
CA ILE A 120 -8.28 -8.28 46.96
C ILE A 120 -7.12 -8.62 47.90
N ALA A 121 -7.42 -9.18 49.07
CA ALA A 121 -6.40 -9.59 50.05
C ALA A 121 -5.41 -10.59 49.44
N LYS A 122 -5.91 -11.61 48.74
CA LYS A 122 -5.11 -12.64 48.07
C LYS A 122 -4.24 -12.04 46.95
N LEU A 123 -4.75 -11.08 46.18
CA LEU A 123 -3.99 -10.42 45.10
C LEU A 123 -2.86 -9.53 45.65
N ILE A 124 -3.10 -8.83 46.75
CA ILE A 124 -2.08 -8.03 47.45
C ILE A 124 -1.01 -8.95 48.03
N ASP A 125 -1.40 -10.01 48.74
CA ASP A 125 -0.48 -10.96 49.36
C ASP A 125 0.38 -11.68 48.31
N ALA A 126 -0.23 -12.06 47.19
CA ALA A 126 0.46 -12.69 46.06
C ALA A 126 1.31 -11.72 45.21
N LYS A 127 1.24 -10.40 45.46
CA LYS A 127 1.90 -9.37 44.64
C LYS A 127 1.61 -9.54 43.14
N SER A 128 0.35 -9.80 42.79
CA SER A 128 -0.05 -10.24 41.43
C SER A 128 0.16 -9.22 40.31
N GLY A 129 0.46 -7.95 40.63
CA GLY A 129 0.57 -6.86 39.66
C GLY A 129 -0.78 -6.33 39.15
N VAL A 130 -1.89 -7.03 39.45
CA VAL A 130 -3.26 -6.61 39.11
C VAL A 130 -3.67 -5.35 39.89
N LEU A 131 -3.19 -5.21 41.13
CA LEU A 131 -3.46 -4.09 42.02
C LEU A 131 -2.19 -3.28 42.27
N VAL A 132 -2.24 -1.99 41.94
CA VAL A 132 -1.14 -1.05 42.14
C VAL A 132 -1.51 -0.05 43.23
N PRO A 133 -0.73 0.07 44.32
CA PRO A 133 -1.04 1.02 45.39
C PRO A 133 -0.99 2.45 44.87
N VAL A 134 -2.04 3.22 45.14
CA VAL A 134 -2.12 4.64 44.83
C VAL A 134 -1.39 5.39 45.94
N LYS A 135 -0.20 5.93 45.64
CA LYS A 135 0.49 6.83 46.56
C LYS A 135 -0.25 8.16 46.57
N LYS A 136 -0.67 8.61 47.75
CA LYS A 136 -1.05 10.02 47.97
C LYS A 136 0.20 10.89 47.89
#